data_AF-A0A5C5XY00-F1
#
_entry.id   AF-A0A5C5XY00-F1
#
_cell.length_a   1.000
_cell.length_b   1.000
_cell.length_c   1.000
_cell.angle_alpha   90.00
_cell.angle_beta   90.00
_cell.angle_gamma   90.00
#
_symmetry.space_group_name_H-M   'P 1'
#
loop_
_entity.id
_entity.type
_entity.pdbx_description
1 polymer ?
#
loop_
_entity_poly.entity_id
_entity_poly.type
_entity_poly.pdbx_seq_one_letter_code
_entity_poly.pdbx_strand_id
1 'polypeptide(L)'
;MSTQILTDDTPVDPDDEQLVAYLDGELGPQDRDALEHRLINDADLRTRLHDLQRGWDMLDDLPDVTPNEKLVETTMEMVVTDVMRAGGKKPAWYQRVPIAVFVALGCLLTATMGYAAVQWRRTAMLNRQLDDLTIVEDLDAYLDGDDLNLMRQLAGMDAWQDVIITLKEIQAIEPIDTGLSELSIEQRKTALAELPGPIAGHLAANWDSFRNFDPSRQESLREFADTVALQTDAQRLLQTMRDYSLWKATLPPSQIDAIESPDVSDPGDAVEIESKRRDAIDQAIAYSNQRIQRQSAWMLNEETVDILNTGLSIILEERLSDPESATSLYRDRRLQDDDLPPFVREHIDRILLWEIVSDAPPGFERNDGAPKLTDQEFEMLEFWIPTKDAENLDILAGDDPMLRASVLSLWAESAMRRSMDDGRSTPLQRYQMMSDYQRMRLDLSEPEKIQEEISRTQRRRSFGGGRRGGGGGPGRGGPMPPPPPNDGQRDSIQ
;
A
#
# COMPACT_ATOMS: atom_id res chain seq x y z
N MET A 1 44.09 -11.80 28.65
CA MET A 1 42.82 -11.04 28.73
C MET A 1 42.45 -10.98 30.19
N SER A 2 42.53 -9.80 30.80
CA SER A 2 42.29 -9.60 32.22
C SER A 2 40.79 -9.47 32.45
N THR A 3 40.19 -10.46 33.11
CA THR A 3 38.81 -10.38 33.60
C THR A 3 38.77 -9.45 34.81
N GLN A 4 38.50 -8.16 34.57
CA GLN A 4 38.07 -7.25 35.63
C GLN A 4 36.64 -7.62 36.01
N ILE A 5 36.48 -8.07 37.25
CA ILE A 5 35.18 -8.31 37.87
C ILE A 5 34.61 -6.92 38.18
N LEU A 6 33.48 -6.55 37.57
CA LEU A 6 32.77 -5.30 37.86
C LEU A 6 32.44 -5.26 39.37
N THR A 7 33.03 -4.31 40.08
CA THR A 7 32.62 -3.92 41.43
C THR A 7 31.51 -2.87 41.33
N ASP A 8 30.51 -3.00 42.21
CA ASP A 8 29.25 -2.24 42.31
C ASP A 8 29.40 -0.71 42.52
N ASP A 9 30.64 -0.18 42.55
CA ASP A 9 30.98 1.22 42.80
C ASP A 9 31.52 1.95 41.55
N THR A 10 31.39 1.35 40.36
CA THR A 10 31.85 1.98 39.12
C THR A 10 30.74 2.88 38.56
N PRO A 11 30.96 4.19 38.35
CA PRO A 11 29.92 5.07 37.81
C PRO A 11 29.48 4.53 36.45
N VAL A 12 28.18 4.22 36.32
CA VAL A 12 27.54 3.81 35.08
C VAL A 12 27.74 4.95 34.07
N ASP A 13 28.21 4.61 32.87
CA ASP A 13 28.34 5.59 31.80
C ASP A 13 26.92 6.09 31.46
N PRO A 14 26.64 7.40 31.49
CA PRO A 14 25.30 7.93 31.18
C PRO A 14 24.79 7.50 29.80
N ASP A 15 25.69 7.15 28.89
CA ASP A 15 25.33 6.61 27.58
C ASP A 15 24.72 5.20 27.67
N ASP A 16 25.14 4.37 28.63
CA ASP A 16 24.61 3.01 28.78
C ASP A 16 23.17 3.04 29.32
N GLU A 17 22.81 3.99 30.19
CA GLU A 17 21.43 4.20 30.64
C GLU A 17 20.50 4.58 29.47
N GLN A 18 20.96 5.46 28.57
CA GLN A 18 20.20 5.85 27.38
C GLN A 18 20.03 4.69 26.39
N LEU A 19 21.06 3.85 26.21
CA LEU A 19 20.98 2.68 25.34
C LEU A 19 20.02 1.62 25.89
N VAL A 20 19.98 1.41 27.21
CA VAL A 20 19.01 0.49 27.84
C VAL A 20 17.58 1.04 27.69
N ALA A 21 17.36 2.32 27.97
CA ALA A 21 16.06 2.99 27.77
C ALA A 21 15.60 3.01 26.30
N TYR A 22 16.55 2.94 25.37
CA TYR A 22 16.24 2.79 23.95
C TYR A 22 15.79 1.37 23.60
N LEU A 23 16.39 0.35 24.22
CA LEU A 23 16.05 -1.06 24.00
C LEU A 23 14.72 -1.47 24.63
N ASP A 24 14.38 -0.95 25.81
CA ASP A 24 13.09 -1.21 26.47
C ASP A 24 11.94 -0.35 25.91
N GLY A 25 12.27 0.69 25.13
CA GLY A 25 11.33 1.60 24.51
C GLY A 25 10.86 2.75 25.40
N GLU A 26 11.43 2.94 26.60
CA GLU A 26 11.10 4.02 27.54
C GLU A 26 11.70 5.38 27.14
N LEU A 27 12.61 5.41 26.15
CA LEU A 27 13.19 6.65 25.67
C LEU A 27 12.16 7.49 24.88
N GLY A 28 11.97 8.74 25.33
CA GLY A 28 11.05 9.70 24.71
C GLY A 28 11.47 10.10 23.28
N PRO A 29 10.57 10.67 22.46
CA PRO A 29 10.81 10.88 21.03
C PRO A 29 12.04 11.76 20.72
N GLN A 30 12.24 12.83 21.48
CA GLN A 30 13.36 13.76 21.26
C GLN A 30 14.72 13.14 21.60
N ASP A 31 14.78 12.40 22.70
CA ASP A 31 16.00 11.72 23.15
C ASP A 31 16.33 10.53 22.25
N ARG A 32 15.30 9.85 21.73
CA ARG A 32 15.42 8.78 20.73
C ARG A 32 16.04 9.28 19.44
N ASP A 33 15.51 10.35 18.85
CA ASP A 33 16.07 10.93 17.62
C ASP A 33 17.54 11.37 17.81
N ALA A 34 17.84 11.97 18.98
CA ALA A 34 19.20 12.38 19.31
C ALA A 34 20.16 11.19 19.45
N LEU A 35 19.73 10.11 20.10
CA LEU A 35 20.51 8.89 20.26
C LEU A 35 20.72 8.17 18.93
N GLU A 36 19.69 8.07 18.08
CA GLU A 36 19.80 7.49 16.73
C GLU A 36 20.81 8.25 15.87
N HIS A 37 20.79 9.59 15.92
CA HIS A 37 21.80 10.40 15.25
C HIS A 37 23.22 10.15 15.80
N ARG A 38 23.38 9.90 17.10
CA ARG A 38 24.68 9.53 17.69
C ARG A 38 25.11 8.14 17.22
N LEU A 39 24.21 7.15 17.20
CA LEU A 39 24.48 5.78 16.74
C LEU A 39 24.95 5.74 15.28
N ILE A 40 24.45 6.63 14.40
CA ILE A 40 24.92 6.72 13.01
C ILE A 40 26.40 7.14 12.94
N ASN A 41 26.82 8.06 13.81
CA ASN A 41 28.14 8.71 13.74
C ASN A 41 29.20 8.04 14.62
N ASP A 42 28.79 7.29 15.64
CA ASP A 42 29.68 6.65 16.62
C ASP A 42 29.70 5.13 16.44
N ALA A 43 30.87 4.58 16.11
CA ALA A 43 31.06 3.14 15.94
C ALA A 43 31.18 2.39 17.28
N ASP A 44 31.69 3.04 18.32
CA ASP A 44 31.87 2.44 19.63
C ASP A 44 30.51 2.31 20.33
N LEU A 45 29.67 3.34 20.21
CA LEU A 45 28.30 3.33 20.75
C LEU A 45 27.43 2.23 20.12
N ARG A 46 27.58 1.99 18.80
CA ARG A 46 26.90 0.86 18.12
C ARG A 46 27.39 -0.49 18.61
N THR A 47 28.68 -0.62 18.90
CA THR A 47 29.24 -1.87 19.43
C THR A 47 28.65 -2.16 20.81
N ARG A 48 28.55 -1.15 21.68
CA ARG A 48 27.90 -1.29 23.00
C ARG A 48 26.42 -1.67 22.90
N LEU A 49 25.65 -1.02 22.01
CA LEU A 49 24.24 -1.38 21.78
C LEU A 49 24.09 -2.85 21.36
N HIS A 50 24.95 -3.32 20.45
CA HIS A 50 24.94 -4.70 20.00
C HIS A 50 25.32 -5.68 21.12
N ASP A 51 26.26 -5.33 22.00
CA ASP A 51 26.63 -6.17 23.13
C ASP A 51 25.51 -6.25 24.18
N LEU A 52 24.79 -5.13 24.42
CA LEU A 52 23.59 -5.11 25.27
C LEU A 52 22.47 -5.99 24.68
N GLN A 53 22.16 -5.86 23.39
CA GLN A 53 21.17 -6.72 22.72
C GLN A 53 21.52 -8.20 22.84
N ARG A 54 22.78 -8.57 22.57
CA ARG A 54 23.23 -9.96 22.71
C ARG A 54 23.06 -10.46 24.15
N GLY A 55 23.29 -9.61 25.15
CA GLY A 55 23.06 -9.95 26.55
C GLY A 55 21.59 -10.25 26.85
N TRP A 56 20.66 -9.50 26.27
CA TRP A 56 19.22 -9.74 26.38
C TRP A 56 18.77 -10.99 25.64
N ASP A 57 19.24 -11.21 24.41
CA ASP A 57 18.95 -12.43 23.65
C ASP A 57 19.39 -13.69 24.42
N MET A 58 20.53 -13.62 25.12
CA MET A 58 21.01 -14.72 25.97
C MET A 58 20.13 -14.96 27.21
N LEU A 59 19.42 -13.94 27.71
CA LEU A 59 18.46 -14.09 28.80
C LEU A 59 17.17 -14.75 28.29
N ASP A 60 16.74 -14.45 27.08
CA ASP A 60 15.58 -15.08 26.44
C ASP A 60 15.85 -16.55 26.10
N ASP A 61 17.09 -16.90 25.77
CA ASP A 61 17.54 -18.28 25.56
C ASP A 61 17.68 -19.10 26.85
N LEU A 62 17.45 -18.50 28.03
CA LEU A 62 17.43 -19.26 29.27
C LEU A 62 16.26 -20.25 29.22
N PRO A 63 16.51 -21.55 29.47
CA PRO A 63 15.46 -22.55 29.41
C PRO A 63 14.37 -22.19 30.42
N ASP A 64 13.12 -22.18 29.95
CA ASP A 64 11.94 -22.04 30.79
C ASP A 64 12.09 -23.00 31.97
N VAL A 65 12.21 -22.42 33.16
CA VAL A 65 12.34 -23.19 34.39
C VAL A 65 10.97 -23.82 34.63
N THR A 66 10.73 -24.99 34.05
CA THR A 66 9.52 -25.77 34.33
C THR A 66 9.43 -25.90 35.85
N PRO A 67 8.35 -25.40 36.49
CA PRO A 67 8.24 -25.44 37.93
C PRO A 67 8.44 -26.88 38.38
N ASN A 68 9.55 -27.15 39.06
CA ASN A 68 9.82 -28.48 39.56
C ASN A 68 8.71 -28.81 40.56
N GLU A 69 7.79 -29.70 40.20
CA GLU A 69 6.63 -30.07 41.01
C GLU A 69 7.06 -30.49 42.43
N LYS A 70 8.28 -31.03 42.58
CA LYS A 70 8.87 -31.32 43.90
C LYS A 70 9.18 -30.09 44.73
N LEU A 71 9.58 -28.95 44.14
CA LEU A 71 9.80 -27.70 44.89
C LEU A 71 8.48 -27.13 45.39
N VAL A 72 7.41 -27.22 44.59
CA VAL A 72 6.04 -26.88 45.03
C VAL A 72 5.57 -27.84 46.12
N GLU A 73 5.80 -29.15 45.98
CA GLU A 73 5.49 -30.16 46.98
C GLU A 73 6.28 -29.93 48.28
N THR A 74 7.57 -29.60 48.20
CA THR A 74 8.42 -29.37 49.38
C THR A 74 8.09 -28.03 50.05
N THR A 75 7.65 -27.02 49.30
CA THR A 75 7.19 -25.73 49.86
C THR A 75 5.81 -25.88 50.49
N MET A 76 4.92 -26.65 49.86
CA MET A 76 3.63 -27.02 50.44
C MET A 76 3.84 -27.88 51.70
N GLU A 77 4.80 -28.80 51.69
CA GLU A 77 5.19 -29.61 52.84
C GLU A 77 5.83 -28.75 53.94
N MET A 78 6.60 -27.72 53.59
CA MET A 78 7.16 -26.75 54.54
C MET A 78 6.07 -25.88 55.18
N VAL A 79 5.09 -25.41 54.41
CA VAL A 79 3.91 -24.69 54.93
C VAL A 79 3.04 -25.61 55.77
N VAL A 80 2.84 -26.87 55.34
CA VAL A 80 2.08 -27.87 56.11
C VAL A 80 2.81 -28.26 57.39
N THR A 81 4.14 -28.34 57.39
CA THR A 81 4.93 -28.62 58.60
C THR A 81 5.02 -27.42 59.53
N ASP A 82 5.02 -26.18 59.05
CA ASP A 82 4.88 -24.98 59.90
C ASP A 82 3.48 -24.85 60.51
N VAL A 83 2.44 -25.23 59.77
CA VAL A 83 1.06 -25.34 60.30
C VAL A 83 0.96 -26.47 61.34
N MET A 84 1.66 -27.59 61.16
CA MET A 84 1.68 -28.72 62.09
C MET A 84 2.61 -28.50 63.31
N ARG A 85 3.68 -27.69 63.20
CA ARG A 85 4.61 -27.37 64.30
C ARG A 85 4.05 -26.40 65.35
N ALA A 86 2.91 -25.76 65.08
CA ALA A 86 2.17 -24.95 66.06
C ALA A 86 1.44 -25.80 67.13
N GLY A 87 1.65 -27.12 67.18
CA GLY A 87 1.04 -28.03 68.16
C GLY A 87 1.93 -28.29 69.39
N GLY A 88 2.04 -27.33 70.32
CA GLY A 88 2.97 -27.47 71.44
C GLY A 88 2.62 -26.71 72.72
N LYS A 89 1.40 -26.93 73.25
CA LYS A 89 0.97 -26.84 74.67
C LYS A 89 -0.55 -26.66 74.67
N LYS A 90 -1.31 -27.51 75.37
CA LYS A 90 -2.77 -27.39 75.53
C LYS A 90 -3.13 -26.10 76.30
N PRO A 91 -3.74 -25.06 75.70
CA PRO A 91 -4.35 -23.97 76.44
C PRO A 91 -5.89 -24.12 76.36
N ALA A 92 -6.60 -23.46 77.27
CA ALA A 92 -8.05 -23.45 77.35
C ALA A 92 -8.74 -22.66 76.20
N TRP A 93 -8.40 -22.95 74.94
CA TRP A 93 -8.85 -22.20 73.76
C TRP A 93 -10.10 -22.78 73.08
N TYR A 94 -10.60 -23.95 73.52
CA TYR A 94 -11.80 -24.59 72.95
C TYR A 94 -13.07 -23.74 73.04
N GLN A 95 -13.10 -22.69 73.87
CA GLN A 95 -14.18 -21.68 73.89
C GLN A 95 -14.05 -20.59 72.80
N ARG A 96 -12.93 -20.54 72.05
CA ARG A 96 -12.67 -19.58 70.95
C ARG A 96 -12.53 -20.23 69.56
N VAL A 97 -12.59 -21.55 69.46
CA VAL A 97 -12.70 -22.31 68.20
C VAL A 97 -13.80 -21.78 67.26
N PRO A 98 -15.03 -21.47 67.72
CA PRO A 98 -16.03 -20.93 66.80
C PRO A 98 -15.58 -19.61 66.18
N ILE A 99 -14.91 -18.73 66.92
CA ILE A 99 -14.46 -17.42 66.42
C ILE A 99 -13.39 -17.60 65.34
N ALA A 100 -12.40 -18.48 65.55
CA ALA A 100 -11.36 -18.75 64.54
C ALA A 100 -11.94 -19.36 63.25
N VAL A 101 -12.93 -20.26 63.39
CA VAL A 101 -13.64 -20.84 62.24
C VAL A 101 -14.49 -19.80 61.52
N PHE A 102 -15.21 -18.93 62.25
CA PHE A 102 -15.98 -17.83 61.66
C PHE A 102 -15.08 -16.81 60.95
N VAL A 103 -13.92 -16.49 61.51
CA VAL A 103 -12.93 -15.61 60.86
C VAL A 103 -12.38 -16.26 59.59
N ALA A 104 -12.01 -17.54 59.64
CA ALA A 104 -11.52 -18.26 58.46
C ALA A 104 -12.60 -18.37 57.36
N LEU A 105 -13.85 -18.66 57.73
CA LEU A 105 -14.97 -18.72 56.80
C LEU A 105 -15.29 -17.34 56.21
N GLY A 106 -15.20 -16.29 57.03
CA GLY A 106 -15.33 -14.90 56.60
C GLY A 106 -14.26 -14.50 55.59
N CYS A 107 -12.99 -14.85 55.85
CA CYS A 107 -11.88 -14.62 54.91
C CYS A 107 -12.07 -15.40 53.60
N LEU A 108 -12.59 -16.62 53.64
CA LEU A 108 -12.85 -17.40 52.44
C LEU A 108 -14.02 -16.83 51.63
N LEU A 109 -15.05 -16.32 52.30
CA LEU A 109 -16.20 -15.69 51.66
C LEU A 109 -15.81 -14.34 51.02
N THR A 110 -14.97 -13.53 51.67
CA THR A 110 -14.45 -12.31 51.06
C THR A 110 -13.48 -12.60 49.91
N ALA A 111 -12.63 -13.64 50.02
CA ALA A 111 -11.75 -14.06 48.94
C ALA A 111 -12.53 -14.55 47.71
N THR A 112 -13.59 -15.35 47.91
CA THR A 112 -14.45 -15.83 46.81
C THR A 112 -15.27 -14.71 46.19
N MET A 113 -15.84 -13.78 46.98
CA MET A 113 -16.49 -12.58 46.44
C MET A 113 -15.51 -11.69 45.67
N GLY A 114 -14.28 -11.51 46.19
CA GLY A 114 -13.22 -10.77 45.50
C GLY A 114 -12.84 -11.41 44.16
N TYR A 115 -12.63 -12.73 44.14
CA TYR A 115 -12.36 -13.48 42.91
C TYR A 115 -13.51 -13.38 41.91
N ALA A 116 -14.76 -13.56 42.37
CA ALA A 116 -15.94 -13.44 41.51
C ALA A 116 -16.08 -12.02 40.93
N ALA A 117 -15.84 -10.97 41.73
CA ALA A 117 -15.88 -9.59 41.25
C ALA A 117 -14.78 -9.30 40.22
N VAL A 118 -13.56 -9.78 40.45
CA VAL A 118 -12.45 -9.66 39.48
C VAL A 118 -12.77 -10.41 38.19
N GLN A 119 -13.30 -11.63 38.30
CA GLN A 119 -13.63 -12.45 37.12
C GLN A 119 -14.81 -11.87 36.33
N TRP A 120 -15.80 -11.32 37.01
CA TRP A 120 -16.90 -10.60 36.37
C TRP A 120 -16.41 -9.34 35.65
N ARG A 121 -15.51 -8.56 36.25
CA ARG A 121 -14.91 -7.39 35.61
C ARG A 121 -14.07 -7.76 34.38
N ARG A 122 -13.30 -8.85 34.47
CA ARG A 122 -12.50 -9.36 33.34
C ARG A 122 -13.38 -9.82 32.18
N THR A 123 -14.42 -10.59 32.46
CA THR A 123 -15.36 -11.06 31.43
C THR A 123 -16.16 -9.90 30.82
N ALA A 124 -16.61 -8.94 31.62
CA ALA A 124 -17.28 -7.75 31.10
C ALA A 124 -16.36 -6.89 30.22
N MET A 125 -15.08 -6.75 30.59
CA MET A 125 -14.09 -6.04 29.78
C MET A 125 -13.79 -6.78 28.46
N LEU A 126 -13.62 -8.10 28.51
CA LEU A 126 -13.41 -8.92 27.32
C LEU A 126 -14.61 -8.84 26.36
N ASN A 127 -15.83 -8.91 26.88
CA ASN A 127 -17.03 -8.81 26.06
C ASN A 127 -17.13 -7.45 25.37
N ARG A 128 -16.79 -6.35 26.05
CA ARG A 128 -16.70 -5.03 25.41
C ARG A 128 -15.64 -4.98 24.32
N GLN A 129 -14.49 -5.60 24.53
CA GLN A 129 -13.45 -5.65 23.51
C GLN A 129 -13.87 -6.46 22.28
N LEU A 130 -14.57 -7.58 22.48
CA LEU A 130 -15.12 -8.40 21.39
C LEU A 130 -16.28 -7.74 20.65
N ASP A 131 -16.95 -6.79 21.30
CA ASP A 131 -17.98 -5.96 20.69
C ASP A 131 -17.36 -4.84 19.86
N ASP A 132 -16.42 -4.09 20.45
CA ASP A 132 -15.60 -3.08 19.79
C ASP A 132 -14.86 -3.66 18.57
N LEU A 133 -14.52 -4.95 18.59
CA LEU A 133 -13.88 -5.62 17.46
C LEU A 133 -14.67 -5.54 16.16
N THR A 134 -16.00 -5.53 16.23
CA THR A 134 -16.84 -5.36 15.04
C THR A 134 -16.75 -3.97 14.45
N ILE A 135 -16.55 -2.96 15.30
CA ILE A 135 -16.29 -1.59 14.89
C ILE A 135 -14.89 -1.51 14.29
N VAL A 136 -13.92 -2.21 14.88
CA VAL A 136 -12.53 -2.23 14.44
C VAL A 136 -12.33 -2.94 13.10
N GLU A 137 -13.09 -4.00 12.83
CA GLU A 137 -13.14 -4.67 11.51
C GLU A 137 -13.38 -3.64 10.39
N ASP A 138 -14.34 -2.74 10.61
CA ASP A 138 -14.76 -1.71 9.68
C ASP A 138 -14.26 -0.31 10.05
N LEU A 139 -13.14 -0.22 10.78
CA LEU A 139 -12.68 1.05 11.36
C LEU A 139 -12.51 2.14 10.30
N ASP A 140 -11.86 1.81 9.19
CA ASP A 140 -11.62 2.75 8.10
C ASP A 140 -12.93 3.20 7.44
N ALA A 141 -13.91 2.30 7.32
CA ALA A 141 -15.24 2.62 6.83
C ALA A 141 -15.96 3.62 7.76
N TYR A 142 -15.84 3.47 9.08
CA TYR A 142 -16.42 4.42 10.04
C TYR A 142 -15.66 5.75 10.11
N LEU A 143 -14.35 5.74 9.86
CA LEU A 143 -13.54 6.97 9.84
C LEU A 143 -13.76 7.80 8.58
N ASP A 144 -13.91 7.15 7.43
CA ASP A 144 -14.09 7.82 6.13
C ASP A 144 -15.56 8.05 5.76
N GLY A 145 -16.48 7.30 6.37
CA GLY A 145 -17.90 7.29 6.03
C GLY A 145 -18.81 8.14 6.91
N ASP A 146 -18.28 9.16 7.60
CA ASP A 146 -19.03 9.99 8.56
C ASP A 146 -20.24 10.71 7.94
N ASP A 147 -20.14 11.15 6.68
CA ASP A 147 -21.25 11.72 5.91
C ASP A 147 -22.16 10.63 5.29
N LEU A 148 -23.19 10.25 6.04
CA LEU A 148 -24.20 9.28 5.57
C LEU A 148 -24.96 9.72 4.31
N ASN A 149 -25.05 11.02 4.02
CA ASN A 149 -25.71 11.48 2.81
C ASN A 149 -24.82 11.24 1.58
N LEU A 150 -23.51 11.48 1.71
CA LEU A 150 -22.54 11.10 0.69
C LEU A 150 -22.59 9.59 0.42
N MET A 151 -22.60 8.75 1.46
CA MET A 151 -22.68 7.31 1.28
C MET A 151 -23.95 6.90 0.53
N ARG A 152 -25.11 7.50 0.83
CA ARG A 152 -26.34 7.23 0.07
C ARG A 152 -26.29 7.75 -1.36
N GLN A 153 -25.65 8.90 -1.59
CA GLN A 153 -25.44 9.44 -2.93
C GLN A 153 -24.61 8.47 -3.77
N LEU A 154 -23.47 8.01 -3.26
CA LEU A 154 -22.61 7.01 -3.92
C LEU A 154 -23.35 5.70 -4.15
N ALA A 155 -24.08 5.20 -3.14
CA ALA A 155 -24.89 4.00 -3.27
C ALA A 155 -25.99 4.12 -4.35
N GLY A 156 -26.38 5.33 -4.75
CA GLY A 156 -27.33 5.59 -5.82
C GLY A 156 -26.70 5.88 -7.19
N MET A 157 -25.38 5.94 -7.30
CA MET A 157 -24.66 6.22 -8.54
C MET A 157 -24.16 4.93 -9.20
N ASP A 158 -24.84 4.50 -10.27
CA ASP A 158 -24.48 3.28 -11.01
C ASP A 158 -23.03 3.34 -11.53
N ALA A 159 -22.62 4.49 -12.09
CA ALA A 159 -21.26 4.68 -12.59
C ALA A 159 -20.16 4.50 -11.52
N TRP A 160 -20.45 4.82 -10.26
CA TRP A 160 -19.52 4.58 -9.16
C TRP A 160 -19.48 3.10 -8.79
N GLN A 161 -20.63 2.42 -8.75
CA GLN A 161 -20.70 0.99 -8.48
C GLN A 161 -19.93 0.19 -9.54
N ASP A 162 -20.05 0.56 -10.81
CA ASP A 162 -19.30 -0.06 -11.91
C ASP A 162 -17.79 0.05 -11.69
N VAL A 163 -17.31 1.22 -11.23
CA VAL A 163 -15.88 1.40 -10.86
C VAL A 163 -15.48 0.47 -9.74
N ILE A 164 -16.28 0.35 -8.68
CA ILE A 164 -15.98 -0.53 -7.54
C ILE A 164 -15.95 -2.00 -7.97
N ILE A 165 -16.93 -2.44 -8.76
CA ILE A 165 -17.00 -3.80 -9.30
C ILE A 165 -15.74 -4.07 -10.13
N THR A 166 -15.43 -3.16 -11.06
CA THR A 166 -14.24 -3.28 -11.91
C THR A 166 -12.96 -3.35 -11.08
N LEU A 167 -12.80 -2.49 -10.07
CA LEU A 167 -11.63 -2.48 -9.19
C LEU A 167 -11.48 -3.79 -8.41
N LYS A 168 -12.58 -4.41 -7.97
CA LYS A 168 -12.58 -5.71 -7.29
C LYS A 168 -12.24 -6.85 -8.25
N GLU A 169 -12.83 -6.86 -9.44
CA GLU A 169 -12.60 -7.90 -10.45
C GLU A 169 -11.15 -7.94 -10.93
N ILE A 170 -10.54 -6.76 -11.13
CA ILE A 170 -9.11 -6.65 -11.48
C ILE A 170 -8.17 -6.76 -10.28
N GLN A 171 -8.71 -7.04 -9.07
CA GLN A 171 -7.96 -7.16 -7.81
C GLN A 171 -7.11 -5.91 -7.48
N ALA A 172 -7.57 -4.72 -7.90
CA ALA A 172 -6.93 -3.46 -7.54
C ALA A 172 -7.30 -3.00 -6.12
N ILE A 173 -8.46 -3.43 -5.64
CA ILE A 173 -8.87 -3.31 -4.24
C ILE A 173 -9.32 -4.70 -3.75
N GLU A 174 -8.91 -5.08 -2.54
CA GLU A 174 -9.34 -6.33 -1.91
C GLU A 174 -10.18 -5.99 -0.68
N PRO A 175 -11.48 -6.36 -0.65
CA PRO A 175 -12.28 -6.20 0.55
C PRO A 175 -11.77 -7.16 1.62
N ILE A 176 -11.39 -6.62 2.78
CA ILE A 176 -11.09 -7.41 3.96
C ILE A 176 -12.41 -7.63 4.68
N ASP A 177 -13.09 -8.74 4.36
CA ASP A 177 -14.27 -9.19 5.09
C ASP A 177 -13.88 -10.38 5.96
N THR A 178 -13.96 -10.21 7.27
CA THR A 178 -13.65 -11.28 8.22
C THR A 178 -14.91 -12.01 8.69
N GLY A 179 -16.10 -11.49 8.36
CA GLY A 179 -17.40 -12.01 8.80
C GLY A 179 -17.58 -11.99 10.31
N LEU A 180 -16.72 -11.30 11.08
CA LEU A 180 -16.75 -11.32 12.54
C LEU A 180 -18.01 -10.64 13.08
N SER A 181 -18.50 -9.61 12.39
CA SER A 181 -19.76 -8.92 12.68
C SER A 181 -20.98 -9.86 12.76
N GLU A 182 -21.05 -10.90 11.92
CA GLU A 182 -22.17 -11.85 11.88
C GLU A 182 -22.11 -12.93 12.98
N LEU A 183 -20.92 -13.14 13.55
CA LEU A 183 -20.68 -14.18 14.55
C LEU A 183 -21.08 -13.71 15.94
N SER A 184 -21.52 -14.66 16.79
CA SER A 184 -21.71 -14.39 18.21
C SER A 184 -20.38 -14.19 18.94
N ILE A 185 -20.42 -13.52 20.10
CA ILE A 185 -19.22 -13.19 20.91
C ILE A 185 -18.32 -14.41 21.17
N GLU A 186 -18.89 -15.57 21.50
CA GLU A 186 -18.12 -16.80 21.73
C GLU A 186 -17.46 -17.35 20.45
N GLN A 187 -18.17 -17.28 19.32
CA GLN A 187 -17.66 -17.73 18.03
C GLN A 187 -16.55 -16.83 17.50
N ARG A 188 -16.65 -15.51 17.73
CA ARG A 188 -15.62 -14.53 17.34
C ARG A 188 -14.26 -14.88 17.92
N LYS A 189 -14.21 -15.35 19.17
CA LYS A 189 -12.95 -15.74 19.82
C LYS A 189 -12.27 -16.92 19.11
N THR A 190 -13.05 -17.92 18.69
CA THR A 190 -12.53 -19.06 17.92
C THR A 190 -12.13 -18.62 16.51
N ALA A 191 -12.96 -17.83 15.84
CA ALA A 191 -12.68 -17.32 14.50
C ALA A 191 -11.39 -16.49 14.46
N LEU A 192 -11.16 -15.62 15.45
CA LEU A 192 -9.93 -14.85 15.61
C LEU A 192 -8.67 -15.73 15.64
N ALA A 193 -8.73 -16.90 16.28
CA ALA A 193 -7.60 -17.82 16.36
C ALA A 193 -7.33 -18.55 15.04
N GLU A 194 -8.31 -18.59 14.14
CA GLU A 194 -8.24 -19.25 12.84
C GLU A 194 -7.99 -18.26 11.69
N LEU A 195 -7.92 -16.95 11.96
CA LEU A 195 -7.71 -15.94 10.94
C LEU A 195 -6.34 -16.08 10.24
N PRO A 196 -6.29 -15.94 8.90
CA PRO A 196 -5.02 -15.87 8.18
C PRO A 196 -4.14 -14.72 8.66
N GLY A 197 -2.82 -14.95 8.69
CA GLY A 197 -1.83 -13.98 9.19
C GLY A 197 -1.96 -12.55 8.64
N PRO A 198 -2.14 -12.34 7.31
CA PRO A 198 -2.31 -10.99 6.76
C PRO A 198 -3.57 -10.27 7.28
N ILE A 199 -4.69 -10.99 7.36
CA ILE A 199 -5.97 -10.44 7.85
C ILE A 199 -5.89 -10.14 9.35
N ALA A 200 -5.33 -11.05 10.13
CA ALA A 200 -5.10 -10.85 11.55
C ALA A 200 -4.17 -9.65 11.81
N GLY A 201 -3.14 -9.45 10.98
CA GLY A 201 -2.25 -8.30 11.04
C GLY A 201 -2.97 -6.97 10.78
N HIS A 202 -3.84 -6.92 9.76
CA HIS A 202 -4.68 -5.75 9.49
C HIS A 202 -5.62 -5.43 10.66
N LEU A 203 -6.34 -6.43 11.16
CA LEU A 203 -7.26 -6.27 12.28
C LEU A 203 -6.53 -5.81 13.55
N ALA A 204 -5.33 -6.32 13.81
CA ALA A 204 -4.48 -5.88 14.93
C ALA A 204 -4.04 -4.42 14.77
N ALA A 205 -3.65 -3.99 13.57
CA ALA A 205 -3.29 -2.60 13.29
C ALA A 205 -4.49 -1.63 13.49
N ASN A 206 -5.68 -2.03 13.04
CA ASN A 206 -6.90 -1.26 13.27
C ASN A 206 -7.25 -1.22 14.77
N TRP A 207 -7.07 -2.33 15.48
CA TRP A 207 -7.31 -2.39 16.93
C TRP A 207 -6.38 -1.46 17.71
N ASP A 208 -5.10 -1.42 17.36
CA ASP A 208 -4.13 -0.52 17.98
C ASP A 208 -4.45 0.94 17.66
N SER A 209 -4.83 1.26 16.41
CA SER A 209 -5.31 2.59 16.03
C SER A 209 -6.52 3.03 16.85
N PHE A 210 -7.53 2.16 16.98
CA PHE A 210 -8.73 2.42 17.77
C PHE A 210 -8.39 2.65 19.26
N ARG A 211 -7.52 1.83 19.85
CA ARG A 211 -7.08 1.98 21.24
C ARG A 211 -6.30 3.26 21.50
N ASN A 212 -5.59 3.77 20.51
CA ASN A 212 -4.80 4.99 20.61
C ASN A 212 -5.65 6.26 20.50
N PHE A 213 -6.90 6.17 20.05
CA PHE A 213 -7.83 7.28 20.10
C PHE A 213 -8.19 7.67 21.54
N ASP A 214 -8.51 8.95 21.72
CA ASP A 214 -9.03 9.42 22.99
C ASP A 214 -10.40 8.78 23.31
N PRO A 215 -10.78 8.65 24.59
CA PRO A 215 -12.03 8.00 24.96
C PRO A 215 -13.27 8.65 24.35
N SER A 216 -13.24 9.95 24.04
CA SER A 216 -14.40 10.65 23.45
C SER A 216 -14.58 10.30 21.98
N ARG A 217 -13.47 10.16 21.24
CA ARG A 217 -13.49 9.70 19.84
C ARG A 217 -13.89 8.23 19.74
N GLN A 218 -13.43 7.37 20.64
CA GLN A 218 -13.88 5.97 20.69
C GLN A 218 -15.39 5.89 20.91
N GLU A 219 -15.94 6.66 21.85
CA GLU A 219 -17.38 6.70 22.09
C GLU A 219 -18.14 7.26 20.89
N SER A 220 -17.62 8.32 20.26
CA SER A 220 -18.24 8.90 19.04
C SER A 220 -18.31 7.88 17.91
N LEU A 221 -17.28 7.04 17.73
CA LEU A 221 -17.28 5.94 16.75
C LEU A 221 -18.30 4.86 17.10
N ARG A 222 -18.46 4.51 18.40
CA ARG A 222 -19.50 3.57 18.85
C ARG A 222 -20.90 4.12 18.57
N GLU A 223 -21.16 5.37 18.96
CA GLU A 223 -22.44 6.04 18.72
C GLU A 223 -22.75 6.13 17.21
N PHE A 224 -21.72 6.36 16.40
CA PHE A 224 -21.85 6.39 14.95
C PHE A 224 -22.16 5.00 14.38
N ALA A 225 -21.44 3.95 14.80
CA ALA A 225 -21.71 2.58 14.41
C ALA A 225 -23.13 2.12 14.80
N ASP A 226 -23.59 2.47 16.00
CA ASP A 226 -24.97 2.25 16.45
C ASP A 226 -25.97 2.99 15.56
N THR A 227 -25.66 4.24 15.20
CA THR A 227 -26.50 5.05 14.30
C THR A 227 -26.63 4.41 12.92
N VAL A 228 -25.53 3.87 12.37
CA VAL A 228 -25.51 3.14 11.09
C VAL A 228 -26.34 1.85 11.21
N ALA A 229 -26.15 1.07 12.28
CA ALA A 229 -26.87 -0.17 12.51
C ALA A 229 -28.40 0.01 12.67
N LEU A 230 -28.84 1.17 13.16
CA LEU A 230 -30.26 1.52 13.28
C LEU A 230 -30.92 1.95 11.96
N GLN A 231 -30.15 2.21 10.90
CA GLN A 231 -30.72 2.58 9.60
C GLN A 231 -31.44 1.40 8.94
N THR A 232 -32.49 1.68 8.17
CA THR A 232 -33.25 0.64 7.44
C THR A 232 -32.42 -0.04 6.35
N ASP A 233 -31.40 0.65 5.85
CA ASP A 233 -30.48 0.22 4.80
C ASP A 233 -29.06 -0.07 5.34
N ALA A 234 -28.93 -0.37 6.65
CA ALA A 234 -27.65 -0.52 7.36
C ALA A 234 -26.60 -1.38 6.62
N GLN A 235 -26.98 -2.56 6.10
CA GLN A 235 -26.05 -3.44 5.39
C GLN A 235 -25.52 -2.81 4.09
N ARG A 236 -26.42 -2.20 3.29
CA ARG A 236 -26.02 -1.54 2.03
C ARG A 236 -25.16 -0.31 2.31
N LEU A 237 -25.51 0.43 3.36
CA LEU A 237 -24.78 1.61 3.80
C LEU A 237 -23.38 1.25 4.26
N LEU A 238 -23.23 0.26 5.14
CA LEU A 238 -21.93 -0.23 5.61
C LEU A 238 -21.08 -0.75 4.45
N GLN A 239 -21.67 -1.53 3.53
CA GLN A 239 -20.95 -1.98 2.34
C GLN A 239 -20.46 -0.80 1.48
N THR A 240 -21.28 0.25 1.34
CA THR A 240 -20.90 1.46 0.60
C THR A 240 -19.76 2.20 1.30
N MET A 241 -19.78 2.28 2.63
CA MET A 241 -18.70 2.88 3.42
C MET A 241 -17.37 2.10 3.27
N ARG A 242 -17.42 0.77 3.30
CA ARG A 242 -16.26 -0.11 3.03
C ARG A 242 -15.71 0.11 1.62
N ASP A 243 -16.59 0.15 0.63
CA ASP A 243 -16.18 0.33 -0.77
C ASP A 243 -15.63 1.75 -1.01
N TYR A 244 -16.19 2.76 -0.33
CA TYR A 244 -15.70 4.12 -0.38
C TYR A 244 -14.32 4.26 0.25
N SER A 245 -14.04 3.67 1.43
CA SER A 245 -12.71 3.77 2.05
C SER A 245 -11.63 3.11 1.18
N LEU A 246 -11.93 1.95 0.59
CA LEU A 246 -11.04 1.28 -0.37
C LEU A 246 -10.81 2.12 -1.62
N TRP A 247 -11.87 2.71 -2.19
CA TRP A 247 -11.76 3.57 -3.36
C TRP A 247 -10.99 4.86 -3.05
N LYS A 248 -11.27 5.52 -1.92
CA LYS A 248 -10.60 6.72 -1.41
C LYS A 248 -9.10 6.51 -1.31
N ALA A 249 -8.64 5.36 -0.84
CA ALA A 249 -7.22 5.01 -0.79
C ALA A 249 -6.53 4.96 -2.17
N THR A 250 -7.29 4.83 -3.27
CA THR A 250 -6.76 4.85 -4.65
C THR A 250 -6.69 6.25 -5.26
N LEU A 251 -7.38 7.24 -4.66
CA LEU A 251 -7.54 8.57 -5.21
C LEU A 251 -6.39 9.52 -4.78
N PRO A 252 -6.06 10.54 -5.61
CA PRO A 252 -5.18 11.62 -5.21
C PRO A 252 -5.82 12.48 -4.10
N PRO A 253 -5.03 13.07 -3.18
CA PRO A 253 -5.56 13.91 -2.10
C PRO A 253 -6.46 15.05 -2.59
N SER A 254 -6.12 15.68 -3.71
CA SER A 254 -6.93 16.76 -4.28
C SER A 254 -8.35 16.35 -4.69
N GLN A 255 -8.56 15.07 -5.07
CA GLN A 255 -9.89 14.56 -5.40
C GLN A 255 -10.67 14.22 -4.14
N ILE A 256 -10.00 13.67 -3.13
CA ILE A 256 -10.58 13.39 -1.81
C ILE A 256 -11.07 14.71 -1.20
N ASP A 257 -10.22 15.74 -1.16
CA ASP A 257 -10.55 17.06 -0.63
C ASP A 257 -11.76 17.67 -1.36
N ALA A 258 -11.84 17.53 -2.69
CA ALA A 258 -12.94 18.05 -3.48
C ALA A 258 -14.28 17.34 -3.22
N ILE A 259 -14.26 16.06 -2.83
CA ILE A 259 -15.44 15.27 -2.47
C ILE A 259 -15.90 15.61 -1.04
N GLU A 260 -14.97 15.59 -0.08
CA GLU A 260 -15.28 15.73 1.35
C GLU A 260 -15.52 17.20 1.73
N SER A 261 -14.79 18.13 1.12
CA SER A 261 -14.82 19.56 1.40
C SER A 261 -14.92 20.36 0.09
N PRO A 262 -16.07 20.31 -0.62
CA PRO A 262 -16.23 21.03 -1.88
C PRO A 262 -16.03 22.54 -1.69
N ASP A 263 -15.24 23.16 -2.57
CA ASP A 263 -14.94 24.60 -2.55
C ASP A 263 -16.17 25.40 -2.99
N VAL A 264 -16.95 25.89 -2.03
CA VAL A 264 -18.26 26.54 -2.26
C VAL A 264 -18.19 28.02 -1.87
N SER A 265 -18.83 28.89 -2.67
CA SER A 265 -18.79 30.34 -2.42
C SER A 265 -19.60 30.75 -1.18
N ASP A 266 -20.72 30.06 -0.93
CA ASP A 266 -21.54 30.20 0.26
C ASP A 266 -21.71 28.83 0.96
N PRO A 267 -21.06 28.59 2.11
CA PRO A 267 -21.22 27.34 2.88
C PRO A 267 -22.65 27.07 3.37
N GLY A 268 -23.55 28.07 3.31
CA GLY A 268 -24.96 27.91 3.63
C GLY A 268 -25.81 27.34 2.49
N ASP A 269 -25.29 27.33 1.25
CA ASP A 269 -26.01 26.83 0.08
C ASP A 269 -25.79 25.31 -0.09
N ALA A 270 -26.65 24.53 0.55
CA ALA A 270 -26.63 23.07 0.47
C ALA A 270 -26.74 22.54 -0.98
N VAL A 271 -27.39 23.27 -1.88
CA VAL A 271 -27.56 22.86 -3.27
C VAL A 271 -26.25 23.04 -4.05
N GLU A 272 -25.54 24.15 -3.82
CA GLU A 272 -24.21 24.37 -4.43
C GLU A 272 -23.20 23.32 -3.94
N ILE A 273 -23.22 22.99 -2.64
CA ILE A 273 -22.39 21.93 -2.04
C ILE A 273 -22.64 20.58 -2.71
N GLU A 274 -23.90 20.16 -2.81
CA GLU A 274 -24.24 18.86 -3.40
C GLU A 274 -23.86 18.80 -4.90
N SER A 275 -24.08 19.88 -5.63
CA SER A 275 -23.70 19.95 -7.05
C SER A 275 -22.19 19.85 -7.25
N LYS A 276 -21.39 20.62 -6.51
CA LYS A 276 -19.93 20.59 -6.63
C LYS A 276 -19.34 19.26 -6.18
N ARG A 277 -19.90 18.68 -5.13
CA ARG A 277 -19.54 17.34 -4.68
C ARG A 277 -19.80 16.30 -5.77
N ARG A 278 -20.96 16.38 -6.44
CA ARG A 278 -21.29 15.48 -7.55
C ARG A 278 -20.29 15.61 -8.70
N ASP A 279 -19.96 16.85 -9.09
CA ASP A 279 -18.94 17.10 -10.13
C ASP A 279 -17.57 16.55 -9.72
N ALA A 280 -17.20 16.65 -8.44
CA ALA A 280 -15.95 16.08 -7.92
C ALA A 280 -15.94 14.55 -7.94
N ILE A 281 -17.06 13.91 -7.59
CA ILE A 281 -17.23 12.45 -7.69
C ILE A 281 -17.11 12.00 -9.16
N ASP A 282 -17.75 12.70 -10.10
CA ASP A 282 -17.68 12.38 -11.52
C ASP A 282 -16.24 12.49 -12.06
N GLN A 283 -15.48 13.50 -11.61
CA GLN A 283 -14.05 13.63 -11.95
C GLN A 283 -13.20 12.50 -11.33
N ALA A 284 -13.50 12.09 -10.11
CA ALA A 284 -12.81 10.98 -9.45
C ALA A 284 -13.10 9.64 -10.13
N ILE A 285 -14.36 9.40 -10.54
CA ILE A 285 -14.76 8.24 -11.35
C ILE A 285 -13.99 8.22 -12.68
N ALA A 286 -13.96 9.35 -13.41
CA ALA A 286 -13.22 9.45 -14.67
C ALA A 286 -11.72 9.17 -14.47
N TYR A 287 -11.13 9.66 -13.38
CA TYR A 287 -9.74 9.37 -13.02
C TYR A 287 -9.52 7.88 -12.71
N SER A 288 -10.39 7.27 -11.90
CA SER A 288 -10.31 5.84 -11.59
C SER A 288 -10.41 5.00 -12.85
N ASN A 289 -11.36 5.28 -13.75
CA ASN A 289 -11.48 4.59 -15.04
C ASN A 289 -10.20 4.72 -15.87
N GLN A 290 -9.67 5.93 -16.03
CA GLN A 290 -8.41 6.12 -16.76
C GLN A 290 -7.24 5.35 -16.13
N ARG A 291 -7.18 5.30 -14.80
CA ARG A 291 -6.15 4.56 -14.07
C ARG A 291 -6.32 3.05 -14.25
N ILE A 292 -7.55 2.55 -14.12
CA ILE A 292 -7.92 1.14 -14.31
C ILE A 292 -7.53 0.69 -15.71
N GLN A 293 -7.91 1.46 -16.74
CA GLN A 293 -7.53 1.19 -18.12
C GLN A 293 -6.01 1.09 -18.25
N ARG A 294 -5.27 2.09 -17.76
CA ARG A 294 -3.78 2.07 -17.74
C ARG A 294 -3.23 0.85 -17.02
N GLN A 295 -3.80 0.46 -15.89
CA GLN A 295 -3.36 -0.67 -15.08
C GLN A 295 -3.66 -2.01 -15.76
N SER A 296 -4.80 -2.15 -16.44
CA SER A 296 -5.18 -3.36 -17.17
C SER A 296 -4.16 -3.75 -18.24
N ALA A 297 -3.54 -2.76 -18.88
CA ALA A 297 -2.48 -3.00 -19.87
C ALA A 297 -1.22 -3.63 -19.24
N TRP A 298 -1.03 -3.49 -17.92
CA TRP A 298 0.01 -4.20 -17.16
C TRP A 298 -0.37 -5.64 -16.82
N MET A 299 -1.66 -5.96 -16.77
CA MET A 299 -2.17 -7.29 -16.44
C MET A 299 -2.25 -8.24 -17.64
N LEU A 300 -2.04 -7.72 -18.87
CA LEU A 300 -2.00 -8.53 -20.07
C LEU A 300 -0.99 -9.67 -19.95
N ASN A 301 -1.47 -10.88 -20.26
CA ASN A 301 -0.64 -12.07 -20.32
C ASN A 301 0.32 -12.01 -21.53
N GLU A 302 1.37 -12.84 -21.53
CA GLU A 302 2.37 -12.84 -22.62
C GLU A 302 1.80 -13.27 -23.97
N GLU A 303 0.84 -14.19 -23.98
CA GLU A 303 0.16 -14.67 -25.20
C GLU A 303 -0.62 -13.54 -25.88
N THR A 304 -1.38 -12.76 -25.14
CA THR A 304 -2.14 -11.60 -25.62
C THR A 304 -1.21 -10.50 -26.13
N VAL A 305 -0.09 -10.28 -25.45
CA VAL A 305 0.94 -9.35 -25.95
C VAL A 305 1.50 -9.81 -27.30
N ASP A 306 1.82 -11.09 -27.47
CA ASP A 306 2.33 -11.64 -28.73
C ASP A 306 1.28 -11.61 -29.85
N ILE A 307 0.02 -11.92 -29.53
CA ILE A 307 -1.11 -11.82 -30.47
C ILE A 307 -1.31 -10.38 -30.93
N LEU A 308 -1.36 -9.41 -30.00
CA LEU A 308 -1.53 -8.00 -30.35
C LEU A 308 -0.37 -7.50 -31.24
N ASN A 309 0.87 -7.86 -30.92
CA ASN A 309 2.03 -7.50 -31.75
C ASN A 309 1.96 -8.12 -33.16
N THR A 310 1.53 -9.37 -33.25
CA THR A 310 1.36 -10.07 -34.52
C THR A 310 0.24 -9.43 -35.35
N GLY A 311 -0.89 -9.13 -34.71
CA GLY A 311 -2.02 -8.49 -35.37
C GLY A 311 -1.68 -7.09 -35.87
N LEU A 312 -0.97 -6.30 -35.07
CA LEU A 312 -0.45 -4.99 -35.50
C LEU A 312 0.49 -5.11 -36.70
N SER A 313 1.35 -6.12 -36.72
CA SER A 313 2.26 -6.35 -37.86
C SER A 313 1.50 -6.70 -39.14
N ILE A 314 0.44 -7.51 -39.04
CA ILE A 314 -0.45 -7.84 -40.16
C ILE A 314 -1.15 -6.57 -40.68
N ILE A 315 -1.68 -5.74 -39.78
CA ILE A 315 -2.30 -4.46 -40.13
C ILE A 315 -1.32 -3.55 -40.89
N LEU A 316 -0.08 -3.45 -40.41
CA LEU A 316 0.93 -2.65 -41.10
C LEU A 316 1.25 -3.22 -42.48
N GLU A 317 1.43 -4.53 -42.60
CA GLU A 317 1.70 -5.19 -43.87
C GLU A 317 0.57 -4.95 -44.89
N GLU A 318 -0.68 -5.06 -44.45
CA GLU A 318 -1.84 -4.77 -45.28
C GLU A 318 -1.87 -3.31 -45.74
N ARG A 319 -1.65 -2.36 -44.83
CA ARG A 319 -1.55 -0.92 -45.17
C ARG A 319 -0.40 -0.63 -46.14
N LEU A 320 0.71 -1.34 -46.02
CA LEU A 320 1.90 -1.17 -46.88
C LEU A 320 1.77 -1.90 -48.23
N SER A 321 0.80 -2.79 -48.38
CA SER A 321 0.53 -3.50 -49.64
C SER A 321 -0.02 -2.57 -50.72
N ASP A 322 -0.70 -1.49 -50.33
CA ASP A 322 -1.15 -0.42 -51.21
C ASP A 322 -0.11 0.73 -51.22
N PRO A 323 0.62 0.94 -52.33
CA PRO A 323 1.61 2.00 -52.44
C PRO A 323 1.01 3.41 -52.31
N GLU A 324 -0.29 3.57 -52.59
CA GLU A 324 -0.98 4.86 -52.51
C GLU A 324 -1.54 5.15 -51.11
N SER A 325 -1.43 4.19 -50.17
CA SER A 325 -1.92 4.38 -48.81
C SER A 325 -1.15 5.48 -48.08
N ALA A 326 -1.84 6.20 -47.19
CA ALA A 326 -1.21 7.25 -46.38
C ALA A 326 -0.05 6.71 -45.52
N THR A 327 -0.13 5.45 -45.08
CA THR A 327 0.94 4.79 -44.32
C THR A 327 2.14 4.48 -45.21
N SER A 328 1.94 3.99 -46.44
CA SER A 328 3.02 3.76 -47.42
C SER A 328 3.74 5.06 -47.78
N LEU A 329 2.98 6.10 -48.13
CA LEU A 329 3.52 7.42 -48.45
C LEU A 329 4.25 8.05 -47.25
N TYR A 330 3.80 7.78 -46.03
CA TYR A 330 4.49 8.23 -44.82
C TYR A 330 5.79 7.47 -44.58
N ARG A 331 5.77 6.14 -44.73
CA ARG A 331 6.95 5.27 -44.64
C ARG A 331 8.02 5.65 -45.65
N ASP A 332 7.65 5.83 -46.91
CA ASP A 332 8.58 6.18 -48.00
C ASP A 332 9.25 7.54 -47.77
N ARG A 333 8.48 8.53 -47.28
CA ARG A 333 9.03 9.83 -46.86
C ARG A 333 10.05 9.72 -45.73
N ARG A 334 9.91 8.70 -44.87
CA ARG A 334 10.84 8.43 -43.77
C ARG A 334 12.06 7.63 -44.22
N LEU A 335 11.90 6.74 -45.19
CA LEU A 335 12.97 5.89 -45.68
C LEU A 335 14.03 6.68 -46.47
N GLN A 336 13.66 7.72 -47.25
CA GLN A 336 14.53 8.61 -48.06
C GLN A 336 15.56 7.95 -49.02
N ASP A 337 15.99 6.72 -48.75
CA ASP A 337 17.00 5.93 -49.43
C ASP A 337 16.52 4.47 -49.48
N ASP A 338 16.41 3.91 -50.69
CA ASP A 338 15.92 2.55 -50.91
C ASP A 338 16.96 1.48 -50.49
N ASP A 339 18.22 1.87 -50.30
CA ASP A 339 19.34 0.95 -50.03
C ASP A 339 19.58 0.70 -48.53
N LEU A 340 18.59 1.01 -47.69
CA LEU A 340 18.68 0.79 -46.25
C LEU A 340 18.79 -0.71 -45.91
N PRO A 341 19.70 -1.09 -44.98
CA PRO A 341 19.80 -2.45 -44.50
C PRO A 341 18.47 -2.99 -43.95
N PRO A 342 18.18 -4.30 -44.07
CA PRO A 342 16.91 -4.89 -43.61
C PRO A 342 16.54 -4.55 -42.16
N PHE A 343 17.52 -4.52 -41.25
CA PHE A 343 17.27 -4.19 -39.84
C PHE A 343 16.84 -2.73 -39.62
N VAL A 344 17.23 -1.80 -40.50
CA VAL A 344 16.80 -0.39 -40.42
C VAL A 344 15.34 -0.27 -40.86
N ARG A 345 14.96 -0.99 -41.91
CA ARG A 345 13.55 -1.07 -42.36
C ARG A 345 12.66 -1.65 -41.26
N GLU A 346 13.07 -2.75 -40.64
CA GLU A 346 12.36 -3.34 -39.51
C GLU A 346 12.21 -2.34 -38.34
N HIS A 347 13.27 -1.59 -38.02
CA HIS A 347 13.21 -0.56 -36.98
C HIS A 347 12.22 0.57 -37.33
N ILE A 348 12.21 1.01 -38.58
CA ILE A 348 11.25 2.02 -39.07
C ILE A 348 9.83 1.49 -38.99
N ASP A 349 9.59 0.25 -39.40
CA ASP A 349 8.27 -0.39 -39.32
C ASP A 349 7.77 -0.47 -37.87
N ARG A 350 8.66 -0.74 -36.90
CA ARG A 350 8.32 -0.69 -35.47
C ARG A 350 8.02 0.72 -34.96
N ILE A 351 8.73 1.74 -35.45
CA ILE A 351 8.41 3.15 -35.13
C ILE A 351 7.05 3.53 -35.71
N LEU A 352 6.74 3.09 -36.94
CA LEU A 352 5.43 3.31 -37.55
C LEU A 352 4.32 2.68 -36.73
N LEU A 353 4.49 1.41 -36.32
CA LEU A 353 3.53 0.74 -35.43
C LEU A 353 3.33 1.51 -34.13
N TRP A 354 4.42 1.97 -33.51
CA TRP A 354 4.34 2.79 -32.30
C TRP A 354 3.54 4.08 -32.53
N GLU A 355 3.76 4.78 -33.64
CA GLU A 355 3.02 6.01 -33.98
C GLU A 355 1.54 5.75 -34.33
N ILE A 356 1.23 4.58 -34.89
CA ILE A 356 -0.15 4.16 -35.19
C ILE A 356 -0.94 3.94 -33.89
N VAL A 357 -0.33 3.33 -32.87
CA VAL A 357 -1.03 2.92 -31.62
C VAL A 357 -0.93 3.93 -30.48
N SER A 358 0.12 4.74 -30.40
CA SER A 358 0.33 5.65 -29.26
C SER A 358 -0.43 6.97 -29.44
N ASP A 359 -1.05 7.47 -28.38
CA ASP A 359 -1.62 8.82 -28.35
C ASP A 359 -0.56 9.91 -28.10
N ALA A 360 0.72 9.55 -28.13
CA ALA A 360 1.80 10.49 -27.93
C ALA A 360 1.69 11.64 -28.96
N PRO A 361 1.69 12.91 -28.51
CA PRO A 361 1.69 14.03 -29.44
C PRO A 361 2.91 13.88 -30.34
N PRO A 362 2.75 14.03 -31.66
CA PRO A 362 3.85 13.85 -32.60
C PRO A 362 5.00 14.75 -32.15
N GLY A 363 6.15 14.13 -31.84
CA GLY A 363 7.33 14.85 -31.38
C GLY A 363 7.68 15.95 -32.38
N PHE A 364 7.69 17.20 -31.91
CA PHE A 364 8.13 18.44 -32.55
C PHE A 364 8.18 18.43 -34.10
N GLU A 365 7.21 19.16 -34.68
CA GLU A 365 7.23 19.85 -35.99
C GLU A 365 6.60 19.21 -37.23
N ARG A 366 5.95 18.04 -37.20
CA ARG A 366 5.20 17.58 -38.39
C ARG A 366 3.79 17.06 -38.08
N ASN A 367 2.80 17.71 -38.68
CA ASN A 367 1.37 17.35 -38.70
C ASN A 367 1.05 16.06 -39.47
N ASP A 368 2.06 15.33 -39.97
CA ASP A 368 1.86 14.18 -40.83
C ASP A 368 2.30 12.93 -40.07
N GLY A 369 1.62 12.56 -38.99
CA GLY A 369 1.83 11.25 -38.36
C GLY A 369 1.28 10.11 -39.23
N ALA A 370 1.69 8.87 -38.96
CA ALA A 370 1.00 7.70 -39.51
C ALA A 370 -0.49 7.74 -39.09
N PRO A 371 -1.45 7.39 -39.98
CA PRO A 371 -2.86 7.29 -39.61
C PRO A 371 -3.07 6.35 -38.43
N LYS A 372 -3.93 6.71 -37.47
CA LYS A 372 -4.28 5.86 -36.33
C LYS A 372 -5.03 4.60 -36.76
N LEU A 373 -5.18 3.65 -35.85
CA LEU A 373 -6.03 2.48 -36.06
C LEU A 373 -7.48 2.92 -36.32
N THR A 374 -8.11 2.22 -37.25
CA THR A 374 -9.52 2.36 -37.64
C THR A 374 -10.39 1.41 -36.82
N ASP A 375 -11.69 1.67 -36.77
CA ASP A 375 -12.65 0.83 -36.03
C ASP A 375 -12.60 -0.64 -36.50
N GLN A 376 -12.49 -0.87 -37.82
CA GLN A 376 -12.37 -2.22 -38.39
C GLN A 376 -11.10 -2.94 -37.94
N GLU A 377 -9.99 -2.22 -37.78
CA GLU A 377 -8.74 -2.80 -37.28
C GLU A 377 -8.82 -3.11 -35.78
N PHE A 378 -9.56 -2.30 -35.00
CA PHE A 378 -9.85 -2.62 -33.61
C PHE A 378 -10.74 -3.87 -33.50
N GLU A 379 -11.78 -4.00 -34.31
CA GLU A 379 -12.62 -5.22 -34.37
C GLU A 379 -11.78 -6.47 -34.72
N MET A 380 -10.82 -6.32 -35.63
CA MET A 380 -9.92 -7.41 -35.99
C MET A 380 -8.99 -7.80 -34.84
N LEU A 381 -8.41 -6.81 -34.13
CA LEU A 381 -7.58 -7.07 -32.95
C LEU A 381 -8.40 -7.72 -31.84
N GLU A 382 -9.61 -7.24 -31.59
CA GLU A 382 -10.54 -7.79 -30.60
C GLU A 382 -10.84 -9.26 -30.87
N PHE A 383 -11.09 -9.62 -32.14
CA PHE A 383 -11.35 -11.00 -32.54
C PHE A 383 -10.20 -11.97 -32.25
N TRP A 384 -8.95 -11.48 -32.22
CA TRP A 384 -7.79 -12.32 -31.96
C TRP A 384 -7.43 -12.48 -30.49
N ILE A 385 -7.94 -11.62 -29.60
CA ILE A 385 -7.60 -11.65 -28.17
C ILE A 385 -8.14 -12.94 -27.52
N PRO A 386 -7.35 -13.61 -26.66
CA PRO A 386 -7.81 -14.78 -25.91
C PRO A 386 -9.03 -14.48 -25.04
N THR A 387 -9.94 -15.46 -24.90
CA THR A 387 -11.22 -15.33 -24.18
C THR A 387 -11.09 -14.64 -22.82
N LYS A 388 -10.06 -14.96 -22.03
CA LYS A 388 -9.86 -14.36 -20.70
C LYS A 388 -9.62 -12.84 -20.77
N ASP A 389 -8.86 -12.36 -21.74
CA ASP A 389 -8.60 -10.93 -21.90
C ASP A 389 -9.74 -10.24 -22.64
N ALA A 390 -10.52 -10.97 -23.45
CA ALA A 390 -11.79 -10.47 -23.97
C ALA A 390 -12.82 -10.23 -22.84
N GLU A 391 -12.90 -11.14 -21.85
CA GLU A 391 -13.72 -10.94 -20.65
C GLU A 391 -13.27 -9.69 -19.87
N ASN A 392 -11.95 -9.48 -19.71
CA ASN A 392 -11.43 -8.26 -19.09
C ASN A 392 -11.79 -7.00 -19.90
N LEU A 393 -11.75 -7.07 -21.23
CA LEU A 393 -12.14 -5.97 -22.09
C LEU A 393 -13.63 -5.63 -21.93
N ASP A 394 -14.48 -6.66 -21.86
CA ASP A 394 -15.92 -6.51 -21.61
C ASP A 394 -16.19 -5.87 -20.24
N ILE A 395 -15.45 -6.26 -19.19
CA ILE A 395 -15.53 -5.63 -17.86
C ILE A 395 -15.14 -4.15 -17.93
N LEU A 396 -14.07 -3.80 -18.64
CA LEU A 396 -13.49 -2.45 -18.64
C LEU A 396 -14.24 -1.44 -19.50
N ALA A 397 -14.85 -1.90 -20.58
CA ALA A 397 -15.44 -1.05 -21.60
C ALA A 397 -16.93 -1.33 -21.86
N GLY A 398 -17.45 -2.46 -21.37
CA GLY A 398 -18.80 -2.91 -21.67
C GLY A 398 -19.05 -3.02 -23.18
N ASP A 399 -20.26 -2.64 -23.56
CA ASP A 399 -20.72 -2.60 -24.95
C ASP A 399 -20.37 -1.29 -25.68
N ASP A 400 -19.65 -0.34 -25.06
CA ASP A 400 -19.32 0.94 -25.68
C ASP A 400 -18.13 0.79 -26.66
N PRO A 401 -18.35 0.92 -27.98
CA PRO A 401 -17.30 0.72 -28.97
C PRO A 401 -16.14 1.71 -28.83
N MET A 402 -16.41 2.93 -28.38
CA MET A 402 -15.36 3.95 -28.21
C MET A 402 -14.45 3.62 -27.03
N LEU A 403 -15.03 3.13 -25.92
CA LEU A 403 -14.25 2.69 -24.77
C LEU A 403 -13.44 1.43 -25.10
N ARG A 404 -14.04 0.48 -25.83
CA ARG A 404 -13.33 -0.74 -26.28
C ARG A 404 -12.13 -0.39 -27.14
N ALA A 405 -12.31 0.47 -28.15
CA ALA A 405 -11.22 0.96 -28.99
C ALA A 405 -10.13 1.67 -28.16
N SER A 406 -10.51 2.49 -27.17
CA SER A 406 -9.56 3.17 -26.29
C SER A 406 -8.74 2.19 -25.45
N VAL A 407 -9.37 1.19 -24.84
CA VAL A 407 -8.69 0.14 -24.05
C VAL A 407 -7.77 -0.69 -24.95
N LEU A 408 -8.26 -1.11 -26.12
CA LEU A 408 -7.47 -1.85 -27.10
C LEU A 408 -6.27 -1.06 -27.61
N SER A 409 -6.42 0.25 -27.85
CA SER A 409 -5.31 1.12 -28.25
C SER A 409 -4.22 1.16 -27.18
N LEU A 410 -4.63 1.28 -25.91
CA LEU A 410 -3.70 1.28 -24.78
C LEU A 410 -3.03 -0.09 -24.58
N TRP A 411 -3.77 -1.19 -24.80
CA TRP A 411 -3.24 -2.54 -24.76
C TRP A 411 -2.23 -2.78 -25.90
N ALA A 412 -2.57 -2.34 -27.11
CA ALA A 412 -1.70 -2.37 -28.28
C ALA A 412 -0.43 -1.53 -28.07
N GLU A 413 -0.55 -0.32 -27.51
CA GLU A 413 0.59 0.52 -27.12
C GLU A 413 1.48 -0.22 -26.10
N SER A 414 0.87 -0.82 -25.09
CA SER A 414 1.60 -1.53 -24.04
C SER A 414 2.28 -2.79 -24.57
N ALA A 415 1.62 -3.55 -25.46
CA ALA A 415 2.19 -4.71 -26.14
C ALA A 415 3.39 -4.31 -27.02
N MET A 416 3.26 -3.21 -27.77
CA MET A 416 4.35 -2.64 -28.57
C MET A 416 5.51 -2.16 -27.70
N ARG A 417 5.22 -1.47 -26.59
CA ARG A 417 6.23 -1.02 -25.63
C ARG A 417 6.99 -2.20 -25.03
N ARG A 418 6.28 -3.24 -24.61
CA ARG A 418 6.87 -4.49 -24.12
C ARG A 418 7.71 -5.15 -25.19
N SER A 419 7.24 -5.24 -26.43
CA SER A 419 8.00 -5.79 -27.56
C SER A 419 9.30 -4.99 -27.82
N MET A 420 9.25 -3.65 -27.74
CA MET A 420 10.42 -2.79 -27.90
C MET A 420 11.39 -2.90 -26.71
N ASP A 421 10.86 -3.14 -25.52
CA ASP A 421 11.65 -3.32 -24.31
C ASP A 421 12.22 -4.74 -24.18
N ASP A 422 11.52 -5.74 -24.74
CA ASP A 422 11.90 -7.14 -24.70
C ASP A 422 13.30 -7.28 -25.32
N GLY A 423 14.26 -7.68 -24.50
CA GLY A 423 15.69 -7.69 -24.78
C GLY A 423 16.13 -8.62 -25.92
N ARG A 424 15.21 -9.02 -26.81
CA ARG A 424 15.41 -9.84 -28.00
C ARG A 424 16.31 -9.18 -29.04
N SER A 425 16.57 -7.87 -28.95
CA SER A 425 17.67 -7.28 -29.70
C SER A 425 18.99 -7.83 -29.16
N THR A 426 19.56 -8.78 -29.90
CA THR A 426 20.87 -9.35 -29.57
C THR A 426 21.89 -8.22 -29.35
N PRO A 427 22.92 -8.42 -28.51
CA PRO A 427 24.03 -7.48 -28.37
C PRO A 427 24.54 -6.94 -29.72
N LEU A 428 24.54 -7.81 -30.74
CA LEU A 428 24.89 -7.49 -32.12
C LEU A 428 23.87 -6.57 -32.81
N GLN A 429 22.58 -6.86 -32.73
CA GLN A 429 21.54 -6.00 -33.30
C GLN A 429 21.55 -4.60 -32.65
N ARG A 430 21.78 -4.51 -31.33
CA ARG A 430 21.92 -3.23 -30.64
C ARG A 430 23.13 -2.45 -31.09
N TYR A 431 24.26 -3.12 -31.29
CA TYR A 431 25.46 -2.52 -31.87
C TYR A 431 25.20 -2.03 -33.31
N GLN A 432 24.45 -2.79 -34.12
CA GLN A 432 24.10 -2.43 -35.50
C GLN A 432 23.13 -1.23 -35.58
N MET A 433 22.28 -1.03 -34.57
CA MET A 433 21.36 0.11 -34.47
C MET A 433 22.04 1.41 -34.02
N MET A 434 23.28 1.39 -33.54
CA MET A 434 24.01 2.60 -33.17
C MET A 434 24.42 3.40 -34.42
N SER A 435 24.39 4.73 -34.32
CA SER A 435 24.94 5.60 -35.36
C SER A 435 26.44 5.32 -35.59
N ASP A 436 26.97 5.64 -36.79
CA ASP A 436 28.38 5.41 -37.12
C ASP A 436 29.34 6.04 -36.11
N TYR A 437 29.00 7.23 -35.61
CA TYR A 437 29.78 7.90 -34.57
C TYR A 437 29.76 7.14 -33.23
N GLN A 438 28.59 6.62 -32.82
CA GLN A 438 28.44 5.83 -31.60
C GLN A 438 29.17 4.48 -31.71
N ARG A 439 29.07 3.81 -32.86
CA ARG A 439 29.82 2.57 -33.15
C ARG A 439 31.31 2.83 -33.09
N MET A 440 31.80 3.85 -33.79
CA MET A 440 33.23 4.19 -33.77
C MET A 440 33.72 4.52 -32.35
N ARG A 441 32.92 5.25 -31.55
CA ARG A 441 33.27 5.52 -30.15
C ARG A 441 33.33 4.25 -29.31
N LEU A 442 32.38 3.34 -29.52
CA LEU A 442 32.28 2.08 -28.80
C LEU A 442 33.40 1.11 -29.22
N ASP A 443 33.72 1.02 -30.50
CA ASP A 443 34.83 0.20 -31.04
C ASP A 443 36.20 0.65 -30.55
N LEU A 444 36.35 1.95 -30.31
CA LEU A 444 37.55 2.54 -29.74
C LEU A 444 37.58 2.44 -28.20
N SER A 445 36.51 1.95 -27.58
CA SER A 445 36.45 1.75 -26.13
C SER A 445 37.04 0.40 -25.72
N GLU A 446 37.38 0.27 -24.44
CA GLU A 446 37.92 -0.99 -23.90
C GLU A 446 36.86 -2.10 -23.97
N PRO A 447 37.24 -3.37 -24.21
CA PRO A 447 36.29 -4.48 -24.37
C PRO A 447 35.28 -4.63 -23.22
N GLU A 448 35.68 -4.29 -21.99
CA GLU A 448 34.80 -4.27 -20.83
C GLU A 448 33.74 -3.16 -20.91
N LYS A 449 34.10 -1.98 -21.43
CA LYS A 449 33.16 -0.87 -21.69
C LYS A 449 32.20 -1.20 -22.83
N ILE A 450 32.65 -1.95 -23.84
CA ILE A 450 31.77 -2.44 -24.92
C ILE A 450 30.70 -3.36 -24.34
N GLN A 451 31.11 -4.38 -23.56
CA GLN A 451 30.15 -5.29 -22.91
C GLN A 451 29.27 -4.55 -21.90
N GLU A 452 29.84 -3.63 -21.14
CA GLU A 452 29.11 -2.86 -20.14
C GLU A 452 28.12 -1.89 -20.77
N GLU A 453 28.44 -1.19 -21.86
CA GLU A 453 27.54 -0.26 -22.53
C GLU A 453 26.43 -1.00 -23.30
N ILE A 454 26.73 -2.20 -23.83
CA ILE A 454 25.73 -3.09 -24.44
C ILE A 454 24.83 -3.77 -23.39
N SER A 455 25.32 -4.03 -22.17
CA SER A 455 24.58 -4.70 -21.08
C SER A 455 23.96 -3.78 -20.02
N ARG A 456 24.44 -2.54 -19.84
CA ARG A 456 23.91 -1.55 -18.87
C ARG A 456 22.45 -1.20 -19.15
N THR A 457 22.04 -1.23 -20.41
CA THR A 457 20.65 -1.04 -20.83
C THR A 457 19.73 -2.17 -20.34
N GLN A 458 20.29 -3.36 -20.07
CA GLN A 458 19.58 -4.48 -19.47
C GLN A 458 19.45 -4.35 -17.94
N ARG A 459 20.47 -3.81 -17.26
CA ARG A 459 20.47 -3.65 -15.79
C ARG A 459 19.59 -2.51 -15.28
N ARG A 460 19.42 -1.42 -16.04
CA ARG A 460 18.46 -0.35 -15.67
C ARG A 460 16.99 -0.83 -15.63
N ARG A 461 16.68 -2.00 -16.19
CA ARG A 461 15.32 -2.55 -16.31
C ARG A 461 14.88 -3.46 -15.16
N SER A 462 15.80 -4.05 -14.38
CA SER A 462 15.44 -4.95 -13.27
C SER A 462 15.07 -4.23 -11.96
N PHE A 463 15.40 -2.94 -11.82
CA PHE A 463 15.15 -2.16 -10.60
C PHE A 463 14.14 -1.00 -10.80
N GLY A 464 13.47 -0.94 -11.95
CA GLY A 464 12.51 0.12 -12.28
C GLY A 464 11.07 -0.12 -11.77
N GLY A 465 10.76 -1.32 -11.28
CA GLY A 465 9.46 -1.65 -10.68
C GLY A 465 9.62 -1.84 -9.18
N GLY A 466 9.22 -0.85 -8.38
CA GLY A 466 9.14 -0.98 -6.93
C GLY A 466 10.20 -0.20 -6.14
N ARG A 467 10.06 1.13 -6.12
CA ARG A 467 10.24 1.99 -4.92
C ARG A 467 10.25 3.47 -5.35
N ARG A 468 9.11 4.14 -5.16
CA ARG A 468 9.07 5.57 -4.86
C ARG A 468 8.17 5.76 -3.65
N GLY A 469 8.73 5.45 -2.49
CA GLY A 469 8.34 6.05 -1.21
C GLY A 469 9.53 6.87 -0.71
N GLY A 470 9.25 8.10 -0.27
CA GLY A 470 10.00 8.82 0.76
C GLY A 470 11.38 9.37 0.41
N GLY A 471 11.48 10.69 0.26
CA GLY A 471 12.76 11.40 0.20
C GLY A 471 12.62 12.92 0.09
N GLY A 472 11.70 13.51 0.86
CA GLY A 472 11.61 14.96 1.01
C GLY A 472 12.81 15.48 1.81
N GLY A 473 13.84 15.94 1.11
CA GLY A 473 14.93 16.71 1.71
C GLY A 473 14.52 18.16 1.95
N PRO A 474 14.98 18.80 3.04
CA PRO A 474 14.52 20.12 3.46
C PRO A 474 14.96 21.23 2.50
N GLY A 475 14.02 22.14 2.21
CA GLY A 475 14.21 23.28 1.34
C GLY A 475 15.32 24.22 1.80
N ARG A 476 16.32 24.40 0.93
CA ARG A 476 17.20 25.57 0.96
C ARG A 476 16.56 26.68 0.14
N GLY A 477 15.74 27.49 0.81
CA GLY A 477 15.34 28.80 0.31
C GLY A 477 16.50 29.79 0.45
N GLY A 478 17.24 30.01 -0.64
CA GLY A 478 18.14 31.16 -0.81
C GLY A 478 17.50 32.16 -1.78
N PRO A 479 17.55 33.47 -1.53
CA PRO A 479 16.94 34.46 -2.41
C PRO A 479 17.66 34.49 -3.77
N MET A 480 16.88 34.45 -4.86
CA MET A 480 17.37 34.67 -6.22
C MET A 480 18.00 36.08 -6.34
N PRO A 481 19.12 36.22 -7.05
CA PRO A 481 19.62 37.53 -7.47
C PRO A 481 18.68 38.15 -8.53
N PRO A 482 18.52 39.48 -8.56
CA PRO A 482 17.71 40.15 -9.56
C PRO A 482 18.32 40.01 -10.97
N PRO A 483 17.49 40.01 -12.02
CA PRO A 483 17.95 39.93 -13.40
C PRO A 483 18.78 41.16 -13.78
N PRO A 484 19.74 41.02 -14.72
CA PRO A 484 20.55 42.14 -15.19
C PRO A 484 19.69 43.19 -15.90
N PRO A 485 20.07 44.47 -15.84
CA PRO A 485 19.34 45.55 -16.48
C PRO A 485 19.35 45.40 -18.00
N ASN A 486 18.18 45.65 -18.58
CA ASN A 486 17.91 45.62 -20.00
C ASN A 486 18.52 46.88 -20.66
N ASP A 487 19.74 46.77 -21.19
CA ASP A 487 20.40 47.80 -22.00
C ASP A 487 19.72 47.87 -23.38
N GLY A 488 18.59 48.58 -23.42
CA GLY A 488 17.76 48.69 -24.61
C GLY A 488 16.98 50.00 -24.66
N GLN A 489 17.61 51.13 -24.36
CA GLN A 489 17.08 52.46 -24.69
C GLN A 489 18.23 53.44 -24.92
N ARG A 490 18.78 53.43 -26.13
CA ARG A 490 19.43 54.59 -26.72
C ARG A 490 18.41 55.39 -27.52
N ASP A 491 18.59 56.70 -27.41
CA ASP A 491 18.03 57.78 -28.23
C ASP A 491 16.60 58.24 -27.90
N SER A 492 16.52 59.38 -27.21
CA SER A 492 15.82 60.57 -27.72
C SER A 492 16.02 61.80 -26.80
N ILE A 493 16.71 62.83 -27.33
CA ILE A 493 16.38 64.28 -27.21
C ILE A 493 16.54 64.85 -25.78
N GLN A 494 17.41 65.83 -25.47
CA GLN A 494 17.65 67.13 -26.11
C GLN A 494 18.95 67.76 -25.57
#